data_AF-A0A7C4RK64-F1
#
_entry.id   AF-A0A7C4RK64-F1
#
_cell.length_a   1.000
_cell.length_b   1.000
_cell.length_c   1.000
_cell.angle_alpha   90.00
_cell.angle_beta   90.00
_cell.angle_gamma   90.00
#
_symmetry.space_group_name_H-M   'P 1'
#
loop_
_entity.id
_entity.type
_entity.pdbx_description
1 polymer ?
#
loop_
_entity_poly.entity_id
_entity_poly.type
_entity_poly.pdbx_seq_one_letter_code
_entity_poly.pdbx_strand_id
1 'polypeptide(L)'
;MEGKRRYYPLSQILVALGFALYSILKYFEGDPVYTVFLWFTITVGSYVIISFLELRGIFLNQKVLVTLLLLITLGGGILVNIYIFSTSSSFSVRIFSMGTFVLILAVYTLGILASLMGRRDLLKILNWILNR
;
A
#
# COMPACT_ATOMS: atom_id res chain seq x y z
N MET A 1 -33.85 7.97 0.18
CA MET A 1 -32.90 6.93 0.62
C MET A 1 -31.90 6.73 -0.49
N GLU A 2 -30.79 7.46 -0.45
CA GLU A 2 -29.79 7.43 -1.52
C GLU A 2 -29.02 6.12 -1.51
N GLY A 3 -29.10 5.38 -2.61
CA GLY A 3 -28.36 4.14 -2.82
C GLY A 3 -26.86 4.39 -2.85
N LYS A 4 -26.19 4.33 -1.70
CA LYS A 4 -24.74 4.15 -1.63
C LYS A 4 -24.43 2.82 -2.34
N ARG A 5 -23.93 2.90 -3.58
CA ARG A 5 -23.36 1.75 -4.30
C ARG A 5 -22.33 1.10 -3.38
N ARG A 6 -22.66 -0.06 -2.80
CA ARG A 6 -21.70 -0.92 -2.12
C ARG A 6 -20.68 -1.37 -3.15
N TYR A 7 -19.54 -0.69 -3.19
CA TYR A 7 -18.41 -1.11 -4.01
C TYR A 7 -17.82 -2.36 -3.37
N TYR A 8 -18.00 -3.51 -4.00
CA TYR A 8 -17.28 -4.71 -3.61
C TYR A 8 -15.79 -4.52 -3.98
N PRO A 9 -14.84 -4.87 -3.09
CA PRO A 9 -13.41 -4.70 -3.34
C PRO A 9 -12.84 -5.75 -4.32
N LEU A 10 -13.61 -6.15 -5.33
CA LEU A 10 -13.29 -7.27 -6.22
C LEU A 10 -12.00 -7.03 -7.02
N SER A 11 -11.79 -5.81 -7.50
CA SER A 11 -10.53 -5.42 -8.15
C SER A 11 -9.34 -5.50 -7.20
N GLN A 12 -9.49 -5.08 -5.94
CA GLN A 12 -8.43 -5.15 -4.94
C GLN A 12 -8.10 -6.60 -4.57
N ILE A 13 -9.10 -7.48 -4.52
CA ILE A 13 -8.91 -8.92 -4.29
C ILE A 13 -8.11 -9.53 -5.45
N LEU A 14 -8.48 -9.24 -6.70
CA LEU A 14 -7.75 -9.75 -7.87
C LEU A 14 -6.29 -9.26 -7.89
N VAL A 15 -6.05 -7.99 -7.54
CA VAL A 15 -4.70 -7.43 -7.42
C VAL A 15 -3.90 -8.11 -6.31
N ALA A 16 -4.50 -8.30 -5.13
CA ALA A 16 -3.85 -8.99 -4.02
C ALA A 16 -3.49 -10.44 -4.39
N LEU A 17 -4.41 -11.17 -5.05
CA LEU A 17 -4.16 -12.52 -5.53
C LEU A 17 -3.03 -12.57 -6.56
N GLY A 18 -3.01 -11.63 -7.51
CA GLY A 18 -1.94 -11.54 -8.51
C GLY A 18 -0.56 -11.36 -7.87
N PHE A 19 -0.44 -10.43 -6.92
CA PHE A 19 0.81 -10.23 -6.19
C PHE A 19 1.17 -11.41 -5.29
N ALA A 20 0.19 -12.07 -4.67
CA ALA A 20 0.41 -13.25 -3.84
C ALA A 20 1.00 -14.39 -4.67
N LEU A 21 0.39 -14.69 -5.82
CA LEU A 21 0.85 -15.73 -6.73
C LEU A 21 2.25 -15.42 -7.25
N TYR A 22 2.50 -14.18 -7.66
CA TYR A 22 3.82 -13.77 -8.14
C TYR A 22 4.89 -13.88 -7.03
N SER A 23 4.55 -13.50 -5.80
CA SER A 23 5.44 -13.66 -4.64
C SER A 23 5.79 -15.14 -4.41
N ILE A 24 4.81 -16.04 -4.48
CA ILE A 24 5.04 -17.48 -4.31
C ILE A 24 5.99 -18.01 -5.39
N LEU A 25 5.78 -17.64 -6.65
CA LEU A 25 6.67 -18.05 -7.75
C LEU A 25 8.11 -17.59 -7.51
N LYS A 26 8.30 -16.31 -7.15
CA LYS A 26 9.62 -15.75 -6.85
C LYS A 26 10.28 -16.34 -5.61
N TYR A 27 9.49 -16.76 -4.63
CA TYR A 27 10.00 -17.46 -3.45
C TYR A 27 10.65 -18.80 -3.84
N PHE A 28 10.00 -19.57 -4.72
CA PHE A 28 10.57 -20.85 -5.20
C PHE A 28 11.82 -20.66 -6.08
N GLU A 29 11.93 -19.52 -6.78
CA GLU A 29 13.14 -19.14 -7.51
C GLU A 29 14.29 -18.67 -6.60
N GLY A 30 14.04 -18.49 -5.30
CA GLY A 30 15.01 -17.95 -4.34
C GLY A 30 15.32 -16.46 -4.56
N ASP A 31 14.49 -15.75 -5.32
CA ASP A 31 14.71 -14.36 -5.67
C ASP A 31 14.16 -13.44 -4.57
N PRO A 32 14.99 -12.66 -3.84
CA PRO A 32 14.58 -11.86 -2.69
C PRO A 32 13.50 -10.82 -3.02
N VAL A 33 13.27 -10.53 -4.30
CA VAL A 33 12.14 -9.74 -4.81
C VAL A 33 10.78 -10.27 -4.33
N TYR A 34 10.65 -11.57 -4.02
CA TYR A 34 9.41 -12.13 -3.47
C TYR A 34 8.90 -11.39 -2.24
N THR A 35 9.81 -10.84 -1.41
CA THR A 35 9.45 -10.12 -0.18
C THR A 35 8.77 -8.78 -0.46
N VAL A 36 9.14 -8.09 -1.53
CA VAL A 36 8.47 -6.85 -1.98
C VAL A 36 7.01 -7.16 -2.33
N PHE A 37 6.79 -8.21 -3.12
CA PHE A 37 5.46 -8.61 -3.56
C PHE A 37 4.61 -9.19 -2.43
N LEU A 38 5.22 -9.89 -1.48
CA LEU A 38 4.54 -10.37 -0.28
C LEU A 38 4.03 -9.19 0.56
N TRP A 39 4.87 -8.18 0.77
CA TRP A 39 4.50 -6.97 1.50
C TRP A 39 3.37 -6.19 0.81
N PHE A 40 3.42 -6.05 -0.52
CA PHE A 40 2.31 -5.48 -1.29
C PHE A 40 1.02 -6.27 -1.08
N THR A 41 1.09 -7.59 -1.14
CA THR A 41 -0.06 -8.48 -0.95
C THR A 41 -0.70 -8.25 0.42
N ILE A 42 0.11 -8.16 1.48
CA ILE A 42 -0.36 -7.88 2.85
C ILE A 42 -1.00 -6.49 2.92
N THR A 43 -0.38 -5.49 2.29
CA THR A 43 -0.90 -4.12 2.26
C THR A 43 -2.27 -4.07 1.58
N VAL A 44 -2.40 -4.62 0.36
CA VAL A 44 -3.68 -4.67 -0.37
C VAL A 44 -4.69 -5.55 0.36
N GLY A 45 -4.28 -6.69 0.92
CA GLY A 45 -5.12 -7.57 1.71
C GLY A 45 -5.71 -6.88 2.95
N SER A 46 -4.93 -6.02 3.60
CA SER A 46 -5.43 -5.22 4.74
C SER A 46 -6.53 -4.23 4.31
N TYR A 47 -6.39 -3.58 3.14
CA TYR A 47 -7.44 -2.73 2.57
C TYR A 47 -8.70 -3.52 2.23
N VAL A 48 -8.56 -4.73 1.72
CA VAL A 48 -9.69 -5.63 1.45
C VAL A 48 -10.42 -5.97 2.74
N ILE A 49 -9.69 -6.31 3.82
CA ILE A 49 -10.28 -6.62 5.13
C ILE A 49 -11.04 -5.41 5.68
N ILE A 50 -10.44 -4.21 5.63
CA ILE A 50 -11.10 -2.96 6.06
C ILE A 50 -12.38 -2.73 5.25
N SER A 51 -12.31 -2.89 3.93
CA SER A 51 -13.48 -2.74 3.05
C SER A 51 -14.60 -3.72 3.43
N PHE A 52 -14.25 -4.97 3.78
CA PHE A 52 -15.22 -5.95 4.27
C PHE A 52 -15.82 -5.58 5.64
N LEU A 53 -15.03 -5.01 6.56
CA LEU A 53 -15.54 -4.53 7.84
C LEU A 53 -16.56 -3.40 7.64
N GLU A 54 -16.24 -2.44 6.78
CA GLU A 54 -17.16 -1.36 6.42
C GLU A 54 -18.45 -1.86 5.77
N LEU A 55 -18.35 -2.88 4.89
CA LEU A 55 -19.53 -3.52 4.29
C LEU A 55 -20.43 -4.21 5.32
N ARG A 56 -19.85 -4.70 6.43
CA ARG A 56 -20.58 -5.27 7.57
C ARG A 56 -21.12 -4.21 8.53
N GLY A 57 -20.90 -2.92 8.26
CA GLY A 57 -21.32 -1.82 9.12
C GLY A 57 -20.38 -1.58 10.31
N ILE A 58 -19.20 -2.21 10.31
CA ILE A 58 -18.17 -2.01 11.34
C ILE A 58 -17.24 -0.91 10.85
N PHE A 59 -17.40 0.29 11.38
CA PHE A 59 -16.54 1.43 11.05
C PHE A 59 -15.40 1.55 12.07
N LEU A 60 -14.17 1.48 11.57
CA LEU A 60 -12.99 1.77 12.38
C LEU A 60 -12.88 3.28 12.62
N ASN A 61 -12.40 3.67 13.80
CA ASN A 61 -12.03 5.06 14.06
C ASN A 61 -10.94 5.48 13.05
N GLN A 62 -11.10 6.63 12.41
CA GLN A 62 -10.15 7.15 11.42
C GLN A 62 -8.71 7.19 11.93
N LYS A 63 -8.49 7.54 13.21
CA LYS A 63 -7.14 7.51 13.81
C LYS A 63 -6.58 6.09 13.85
N VAL A 64 -7.39 5.13 14.28
CA VAL A 64 -7.01 3.71 14.34
C VAL A 64 -6.71 3.18 12.93
N LEU A 65 -7.55 3.51 11.96
CA LEU A 65 -7.39 3.11 10.57
C LEU A 65 -6.06 3.63 9.98
N VAL A 66 -5.80 4.93 10.14
CA VAL A 66 -4.56 5.55 9.65
C VAL A 66 -3.34 4.95 10.35
N THR A 67 -3.37 4.78 11.68
CA THR A 67 -2.26 4.17 12.43
C THR A 67 -2.00 2.72 11.99
N LEU A 68 -3.05 1.92 11.79
CA LEU A 68 -2.92 0.51 11.42
C LEU A 68 -2.32 0.36 10.02
N LEU A 69 -2.80 1.14 9.06
CA LEU A 69 -2.26 1.12 7.71
C LEU A 69 -0.83 1.68 7.64
N LEU A 70 -0.50 2.70 8.46
CA LEU A 70 0.88 3.18 8.60
C LEU A 70 1.80 2.08 9.16
N LEU A 71 1.38 1.36 10.19
CA LEU A 71 2.13 0.25 10.76
C LEU A 71 2.40 -0.85 9.72
N ILE A 72 1.37 -1.24 8.96
CA ILE A 72 1.51 -2.28 7.93
C ILE A 72 2.44 -1.81 6.80
N THR A 73 2.27 -0.58 6.33
CA THR A 73 3.02 -0.04 5.20
C THR A 73 4.47 0.25 5.58
N LEU A 74 4.69 0.99 6.67
CA LEU A 74 6.03 1.36 7.13
C LEU A 74 6.77 0.18 7.75
N GLY A 75 6.15 -0.52 8.69
CA GLY A 75 6.77 -1.65 9.38
C GLY A 75 7.11 -2.75 8.38
N GLY A 76 6.16 -3.12 7.52
CA GLY A 76 6.40 -4.10 6.47
C GLY A 76 7.48 -3.66 5.48
N GLY A 77 7.42 -2.42 4.98
CA GLY A 77 8.39 -1.92 4.01
C GLY A 77 9.81 -1.80 4.57
N ILE A 78 9.97 -1.41 5.84
CA ILE A 78 11.28 -1.38 6.52
C ILE A 78 11.83 -2.80 6.64
N LEU A 79 11.02 -3.77 7.09
CA LEU A 79 11.46 -5.17 7.23
C LEU A 79 11.87 -5.78 5.88
N VAL A 80 11.10 -5.52 4.81
CA VAL A 80 11.44 -5.94 3.44
C VAL A 80 12.79 -5.36 3.02
N ASN A 81 13.01 -4.07 3.22
CA ASN A 81 14.29 -3.46 2.87
C ASN A 81 15.44 -4.07 3.68
N ILE A 82 15.29 -4.21 5.00
CA ILE A 82 16.31 -4.86 5.85
C ILE A 82 16.67 -6.24 5.30
N TYR A 83 15.66 -7.06 4.97
CA TYR A 83 15.88 -8.40 4.41
C TYR A 83 16.61 -8.37 3.07
N ILE A 84 16.21 -7.49 2.14
CA ILE A 84 16.83 -7.41 0.81
C ILE A 84 18.28 -6.93 0.91
N PHE A 85 18.56 -5.99 1.82
CA PHE A 85 19.91 -5.48 2.04
C PHE A 85 20.80 -6.46 2.81
N SER A 86 20.25 -7.31 3.68
CA SER A 86 20.99 -8.36 4.38
C SER A 86 21.24 -9.61 3.54
N THR A 87 20.40 -9.84 2.52
CA THR A 87 20.54 -10.96 1.59
C THR A 87 21.55 -10.62 0.48
N SER A 88 22.20 -11.65 -0.09
CA SER A 88 23.01 -11.54 -1.30
C SER A 88 22.12 -11.27 -2.53
N SER A 89 21.65 -10.04 -2.63
CA SER A 89 20.80 -9.52 -3.70
C SER A 89 21.63 -8.66 -4.65
N SER A 90 21.23 -8.62 -5.92
CA SER A 90 21.87 -7.72 -6.90
C SER A 90 21.59 -6.26 -6.57
N PHE A 91 22.50 -5.37 -7.01
CA PHE A 91 22.35 -3.93 -6.81
C PHE A 91 21.03 -3.39 -7.41
N SER A 92 20.61 -3.93 -8.56
CA SER A 92 19.35 -3.58 -9.21
C SER A 92 18.12 -3.92 -8.35
N VAL A 93 18.12 -5.07 -7.68
CA VAL A 93 17.03 -5.47 -6.77
C VAL A 93 16.94 -4.54 -5.57
N ARG A 94 18.10 -4.12 -5.03
CA ARG A 94 18.16 -3.16 -3.93
C ARG A 94 17.57 -1.80 -4.34
N ILE A 95 17.96 -1.28 -5.49
CA ILE A 95 17.40 -0.02 -6.04
C ILE A 95 15.90 -0.17 -6.26
N PHE A 96 15.47 -1.27 -6.87
CA PHE A 96 14.05 -1.52 -7.14
C PHE A 96 13.23 -1.52 -5.84
N SER A 97 13.69 -2.23 -4.80
CA SER A 97 13.04 -2.25 -3.49
C SER A 97 12.95 -0.86 -2.86
N MET A 98 14.07 -0.13 -2.83
CA MET A 98 14.13 1.23 -2.27
C MET A 98 13.20 2.18 -3.01
N GLY A 99 13.25 2.19 -4.35
CA GLY A 99 12.40 3.03 -5.18
C GLY A 99 10.93 2.72 -4.98
N THR A 100 10.57 1.45 -4.91
CA THR A 100 9.20 1.02 -4.62
C THR A 100 8.74 1.51 -3.24
N PHE A 101 9.57 1.34 -2.21
CA PHE A 101 9.26 1.82 -0.86
C PHE A 101 9.03 3.33 -0.82
N VAL A 102 9.90 4.12 -1.45
CA VAL A 102 9.78 5.58 -1.52
C VAL A 102 8.52 6.00 -2.27
N LEU A 103 8.20 5.38 -3.41
CA LEU A 103 7.00 5.68 -4.17
C LEU A 103 5.73 5.45 -3.36
N ILE A 104 5.65 4.34 -2.64
CA ILE A 104 4.51 4.04 -1.77
C ILE A 104 4.44 5.05 -0.63
N LEU A 105 5.57 5.35 0.02
CA LEU A 105 5.64 6.34 1.08
C LEU A 105 5.12 7.69 0.61
N ALA A 106 5.50 8.12 -0.59
CA ALA A 106 5.06 9.37 -1.18
C ALA A 106 3.54 9.39 -1.40
N VAL A 107 2.98 8.35 -2.03
CA VAL A 107 1.52 8.23 -2.26
C VAL A 107 0.77 8.18 -0.93
N TYR A 108 1.29 7.46 0.05
CA TYR A 108 0.68 7.31 1.36
C TYR A 108 0.67 8.65 2.13
N THR A 109 1.80 9.36 2.12
CA THR A 109 1.94 10.68 2.74
C THR A 109 1.00 11.69 2.07
N LEU A 110 0.88 11.67 0.74
CA LEU A 110 -0.08 12.48 0.01
C LEU A 110 -1.52 12.16 0.40
N GLY A 111 -1.87 10.89 0.57
CA GLY A 111 -3.21 10.48 1.04
C GLY A 111 -3.52 10.97 2.46
N ILE A 112 -2.53 10.93 3.36
CA ILE A 112 -2.68 11.48 4.71
C ILE A 112 -2.85 13.00 4.65
N LEU A 113 -2.00 13.71 3.89
CA LEU A 113 -2.11 15.16 3.69
C LEU A 113 -3.48 15.53 3.11
N ALA A 114 -4.00 14.74 2.17
CA ALA A 114 -5.34 14.90 1.63
C ALA A 114 -6.43 14.85 2.69
N SER A 115 -6.31 13.86 3.58
CA SER A 115 -7.27 13.61 4.64
C SER A 115 -7.24 14.69 5.72
N LEU A 116 -6.08 15.33 5.93
CA LEU A 116 -5.89 16.37 6.94
C LEU A 116 -6.21 17.79 6.42
N MET A 117 -5.80 18.12 5.19
CA MET A 117 -5.95 19.48 4.62
C MET A 117 -7.32 19.74 3.98
N GLY A 118 -8.12 18.70 3.74
CA GLY A 118 -9.37 18.83 3.00
C GLY A 118 -9.16 19.09 1.50
N ARG A 119 -10.14 18.71 0.67
CA ARG A 119 -10.01 18.67 -0.82
C ARG A 119 -9.59 20.00 -1.46
N ARG A 120 -9.91 21.15 -0.86
CA ARG A 120 -9.69 22.48 -1.46
C ARG A 120 -8.22 22.90 -1.47
N ASP A 121 -7.48 22.63 -0.41
CA ASP A 121 -6.09 23.09 -0.30
C ASP A 121 -5.13 22.15 -1.03
N LEU A 122 -5.48 20.86 -1.12
CA LEU A 122 -4.74 19.90 -1.93
C LEU A 122 -4.80 20.23 -3.44
N LEU A 123 -5.97 20.64 -3.95
CA LEU A 123 -6.14 21.05 -5.35
C LEU A 123 -5.33 22.30 -5.68
N LYS A 124 -5.17 23.23 -4.73
CA LYS A 124 -4.30 24.41 -4.90
C LYS A 124 -2.83 24.02 -5.03
N ILE A 125 -2.34 23.11 -4.17
CA ILE A 125 -0.96 22.64 -4.22
C ILE A 125 -0.71 21.86 -5.52
N LEU A 126 -1.62 20.98 -5.91
CA LEU A 126 -1.48 20.19 -7.15
C LEU A 126 -1.45 21.09 -8.39
N ASN A 127 -2.34 22.09 -8.46
CA ASN A 127 -2.34 23.08 -9.54
C ASN A 127 -1.08 23.94 -9.55
N TRP A 128 -0.52 24.27 -8.38
CA TRP A 128 0.74 25.00 -8.31
C TRP A 128 1.94 24.18 -8.79
N ILE A 129 1.96 22.88 -8.53
CA ILE A 129 3.00 21.97 -9.02
C ILE A 129 2.87 21.74 -10.54
N LEU A 130 1.64 21.61 -11.06
CA LEU A 130 1.39 21.34 -12.49
C LEU A 130 1.61 22.56 -13.40
N ASN A 131 1.49 23.78 -12.89
CA ASN A 131 1.68 25.03 -13.65
C ASN A 131 3.10 25.61 -13.49
N ARG A 132 4.08 24.80 -13.10
CA ARG A 132 5.48 25.20 -12.94
C ARG A 132 6.37 24.33 -13.81
#